data_AF-A0A9P9U9S4-F1
#
_entry.id   AF-A0A9P9U9S4-F1
#
_cell.length_a   1.000
_cell.length_b   1.000
_cell.length_c   1.000
_cell.angle_alpha   90.00
_cell.angle_beta   90.00
_cell.angle_gamma   90.00
#
_symmetry.space_group_name_H-M   'P 1'
#
loop_
_entity.id
_entity.type
_entity.pdbx_description
1 polymer ?
#
loop_
_entity_poly.entity_id
_entity_poly.type
_entity_poly.pdbx_seq_one_letter_code
_entity_poly.pdbx_strand_id
1 'polypeptide(L)'
;MSSPFKKAQSPASEPKSPKGKEKSPMPAPTSPVGDESSEPVGLLSGAHWGQQVQEVDEDNDLTLGSDTESSTASISSSILHYRNVLGRTYHSDSVTDTEYWGPNDAKANELLDIMHAAMVMLFDGKLYTSPLDEKEIENAIDIGTGTGLWAIDFADDHPNCNVIGTDISPIQPTWLPPNACFEINDATKEWTYQENYFDFIHIRWLTGVIKDWDSLYKEAYRCCKPGGWIEQLDCDAENLCFDGTMPNDSAMAQWGPIWKEVGRKTGLEFNVVSSNTMEKGLKNAGFTNIISEDYYV
;
A
#
# COMPACT_ATOMS: atom_id res chain seq x y z
N MET A 1 -11.24 77.71 -17.68
CA MET A 1 -12.15 78.31 -18.69
C MET A 1 -11.84 77.71 -20.05
N SER A 2 -12.88 77.14 -20.66
CA SER A 2 -13.12 76.92 -22.10
C SER A 2 -12.08 76.21 -22.97
N SER A 3 -12.39 74.96 -23.29
CA SER A 3 -12.12 74.33 -24.60
C SER A 3 -12.89 75.08 -25.71
N PRO A 4 -12.47 74.96 -26.99
CA PRO A 4 -13.36 74.28 -27.93
C PRO A 4 -12.68 73.44 -29.04
N PHE A 5 -13.50 72.53 -29.57
CA PHE A 5 -13.31 71.57 -30.67
C PHE A 5 -13.14 72.18 -32.07
N LYS A 6 -12.45 71.46 -33.00
CA LYS A 6 -13.07 70.81 -34.20
C LYS A 6 -12.10 70.03 -35.13
N LYS A 7 -12.69 68.95 -35.69
CA LYS A 7 -12.31 67.95 -36.73
C LYS A 7 -11.54 68.42 -37.98
N ALA A 8 -10.75 67.49 -38.58
CA ALA A 8 -10.85 67.04 -40.00
C ALA A 8 -9.90 65.85 -40.33
N GLN A 9 -10.15 65.16 -41.45
CA GLN A 9 -9.77 63.80 -41.88
C GLN A 9 -8.40 63.62 -42.59
N SER A 10 -7.90 62.36 -42.49
CA SER A 10 -7.13 61.48 -43.43
C SER A 10 -5.91 62.00 -44.22
N PRO A 11 -4.87 61.15 -44.40
CA PRO A 11 -4.76 60.44 -45.68
C PRO A 11 -4.18 59.00 -45.67
N ALA A 12 -4.50 58.32 -46.77
CA ALA A 12 -3.94 57.19 -47.51
C ALA A 12 -2.73 56.35 -47.02
N SER A 13 -2.96 55.03 -47.11
CA SER A 13 -2.12 53.88 -47.49
C SER A 13 -0.63 54.05 -47.83
N GLU A 14 0.18 53.11 -47.31
CA GLU A 14 1.43 52.62 -47.92
C GLU A 14 1.78 51.19 -47.41
N PRO A 15 2.73 50.43 -48.00
CA PRO A 15 2.46 49.11 -48.55
C PRO A 15 3.13 47.93 -47.82
N LYS A 16 2.65 46.73 -48.12
CA LYS A 16 3.20 45.42 -47.69
C LYS A 16 4.46 45.02 -48.46
N SER A 17 5.43 44.43 -47.75
CA SER A 17 6.29 43.30 -48.17
C SER A 17 7.21 42.88 -46.99
N PRO A 18 7.84 41.68 -46.99
CA PRO A 18 7.24 40.35 -47.09
C PRO A 18 7.76 39.35 -46.01
N LYS A 19 6.96 38.29 -45.85
CA LYS A 19 7.21 36.96 -45.24
C LYS A 19 8.59 36.67 -44.59
N GLY A 20 8.57 36.56 -43.25
CA GLY A 20 9.53 35.80 -42.45
C GLY A 20 8.96 34.44 -42.05
N LYS A 21 9.84 33.44 -42.01
CA LYS A 21 9.63 31.98 -41.95
C LYS A 21 8.76 31.49 -40.78
N GLU A 22 7.92 30.50 -41.07
CA GLU A 22 7.23 29.65 -40.09
C GLU A 22 8.25 28.99 -39.14
N LYS A 23 8.09 29.23 -37.84
CA LYS A 23 8.60 28.34 -36.79
C LYS A 23 7.42 27.51 -36.31
N SER A 24 7.53 26.19 -36.47
CA SER A 24 6.66 25.21 -35.83
C SER A 24 6.67 25.41 -34.31
N PRO A 25 5.51 25.48 -33.63
CA PRO A 25 5.50 25.50 -32.18
C PRO A 25 5.75 24.09 -31.63
N MET A 26 6.80 23.98 -30.83
CA MET A 26 6.99 22.89 -29.87
C MET A 26 5.81 22.93 -28.86
N PRO A 27 5.15 21.83 -28.51
CA PRO A 27 4.18 21.84 -27.42
C PRO A 27 4.93 22.11 -26.12
N ALA A 28 4.55 23.16 -25.40
CA ALA A 28 4.96 23.37 -24.02
C ALA A 28 4.26 22.33 -23.12
N PRO A 29 4.89 21.88 -22.03
CA PRO A 29 4.28 20.95 -21.09
C PRO A 29 3.04 21.60 -20.48
N THR A 30 1.89 20.97 -20.69
CA THR A 30 0.63 21.35 -20.06
C THR A 30 0.81 21.18 -18.55
N SER A 31 0.76 22.28 -17.80
CA SER A 31 0.64 22.24 -16.34
C SER A 31 -0.64 21.46 -15.97
N PRO A 32 -0.63 20.63 -14.90
CA PRO A 32 -1.83 19.97 -14.45
C PRO A 32 -2.89 21.02 -14.12
N VAL A 33 -4.07 20.79 -14.68
CA VAL A 33 -5.30 21.54 -14.44
C VAL A 33 -5.56 21.56 -12.94
N GLY A 34 -5.94 22.74 -12.45
CA GLY A 34 -6.17 23.00 -11.05
C GLY A 34 -7.21 22.07 -10.43
N ASP A 35 -7.02 21.90 -9.12
CA ASP A 35 -7.94 21.36 -8.11
C ASP A 35 -9.42 21.56 -8.49
N GLU A 36 -9.98 20.59 -9.23
CA GLU A 36 -11.43 20.40 -9.29
C GLU A 36 -11.80 19.72 -7.98
N SER A 37 -12.34 20.51 -7.06
CA SER A 37 -13.08 20.00 -5.92
C SER A 37 -14.18 19.07 -6.45
N SER A 38 -13.93 17.77 -6.47
CA SER A 38 -14.92 16.76 -6.77
C SER A 38 -16.06 16.95 -5.77
N GLU A 39 -17.27 17.23 -6.25
CA GLU A 39 -18.46 17.14 -5.41
C GLU A 39 -18.43 15.79 -4.67
N PRO A 40 -18.84 15.74 -3.38
CA PRO A 40 -18.80 14.50 -2.64
C PRO A 40 -19.63 13.46 -3.37
N VAL A 41 -18.98 12.42 -3.87
CA VAL A 41 -19.65 11.22 -4.38
C VAL A 41 -20.63 10.80 -3.30
N GLY A 42 -21.93 10.92 -3.58
CA GLY A 42 -22.97 10.57 -2.63
C GLY A 42 -22.84 9.09 -2.28
N LEU A 43 -22.33 8.78 -1.09
CA LEU A 43 -22.11 7.41 -0.65
C LEU A 43 -23.42 6.63 -0.69
N LEU A 44 -23.43 5.52 -1.40
CA LEU A 44 -24.59 4.62 -1.45
C LEU A 44 -24.78 3.93 -0.09
N SER A 45 -26.03 3.82 0.35
CA SER A 45 -26.35 3.21 1.66
C SER A 45 -26.01 1.72 1.70
N GLY A 46 -25.75 1.16 2.88
CA GLY A 46 -25.51 -0.29 3.03
C GLY A 46 -26.63 -1.18 2.47
N ALA A 47 -27.87 -0.70 2.48
CA ALA A 47 -29.01 -1.41 1.89
C ALA A 47 -28.90 -1.59 0.37
N HIS A 48 -28.19 -0.69 -0.32
CA HIS A 48 -27.93 -0.80 -1.77
C HIS A 48 -27.10 -2.06 -2.06
N TRP A 49 -26.06 -2.30 -1.27
CA TRP A 49 -25.14 -3.43 -1.46
C TRP A 49 -25.72 -4.75 -0.99
N GLY A 50 -26.50 -4.75 0.10
CA GLY A 50 -27.14 -5.95 0.63
C GLY A 50 -28.16 -6.60 -0.33
N GLN A 51 -28.71 -5.84 -1.28
CA GLN A 51 -29.65 -6.35 -2.28
C GLN A 51 -28.96 -7.02 -3.49
N GLN A 52 -27.64 -6.84 -3.64
CA GLN A 52 -26.86 -7.36 -4.78
C GLN A 52 -26.13 -8.68 -4.49
N VAL A 53 -26.16 -9.17 -3.24
CA VAL A 53 -25.53 -10.45 -2.87
C VAL A 53 -26.31 -11.60 -3.50
N GLN A 54 -25.81 -12.14 -4.62
CA GLN A 54 -26.22 -13.46 -5.09
C GLN A 54 -25.63 -14.53 -4.15
N GLU A 55 -26.43 -15.55 -3.84
CA GLU A 55 -25.99 -16.74 -3.09
C GLU A 55 -24.75 -17.33 -3.78
N VAL A 56 -23.61 -17.33 -3.07
CA VAL A 56 -22.39 -17.99 -3.52
C VAL A 56 -22.49 -19.44 -3.04
N ASP A 57 -22.44 -20.39 -3.96
CA ASP A 57 -22.52 -21.84 -3.66
C ASP A 57 -21.51 -22.24 -2.57
N GLU A 58 -22.01 -22.83 -1.49
CA GLU A 58 -21.24 -23.33 -0.34
C GLU A 58 -20.56 -24.67 -0.66
N ASP A 59 -19.56 -24.68 -1.55
CA ASP A 59 -18.65 -25.81 -1.68
C ASP A 59 -17.26 -25.41 -1.18
N ASN A 60 -17.05 -25.44 0.14
CA ASN A 60 -15.71 -25.33 0.71
C ASN A 60 -15.51 -26.39 1.82
N ASP A 61 -15.28 -27.63 1.40
CA ASP A 61 -14.69 -28.67 2.24
C ASP A 61 -13.17 -28.58 2.12
N LEU A 62 -12.52 -27.93 3.08
CA LEU A 62 -11.09 -28.09 3.32
C LEU A 62 -10.86 -28.36 4.80
N THR A 63 -11.05 -29.63 5.15
CA THR A 63 -10.54 -30.25 6.37
C THR A 63 -9.03 -30.49 6.26
N LEU A 64 -8.23 -29.44 6.41
CA LEU A 64 -6.78 -29.59 6.64
C LEU A 64 -6.52 -29.40 8.15
N GLY A 65 -6.24 -30.53 8.81
CA GLY A 65 -5.99 -30.62 10.24
C GLY A 65 -4.79 -29.78 10.66
N SER A 66 -4.99 -28.97 11.71
CA SER A 66 -3.93 -28.20 12.36
C SER A 66 -3.14 -29.10 13.31
N ASP A 67 -2.09 -29.74 12.81
CA ASP A 67 -1.08 -30.36 13.67
C ASP A 67 -0.09 -29.26 14.10
N THR A 68 -0.35 -28.67 15.26
CA THR A 68 0.54 -27.73 15.94
C THR A 68 1.72 -28.46 16.57
N GLU A 69 2.86 -28.51 15.89
CA GLU A 69 4.15 -28.74 16.54
C GLU A 69 5.25 -27.77 16.04
N SER A 70 5.54 -26.80 16.93
CA SER A 70 6.85 -26.22 17.29
C SER A 70 7.63 -25.34 16.31
N SER A 71 7.38 -24.03 16.39
CA SER A 71 8.44 -22.99 16.46
C SER A 71 8.55 -22.48 17.91
N THR A 72 9.65 -21.83 18.29
CA THR A 72 10.19 -21.68 19.66
C THR A 72 9.34 -20.93 20.72
N ALA A 73 8.06 -20.67 20.48
CA ALA A 73 7.09 -20.27 21.49
C ALA A 73 5.76 -21.00 21.27
N SER A 74 5.16 -21.56 22.32
CA SER A 74 3.82 -22.13 22.24
C SER A 74 2.81 -21.02 21.94
N ILE A 75 2.10 -21.11 20.82
CA ILE A 75 0.96 -20.23 20.52
C ILE A 75 -0.07 -20.42 21.65
N SER A 76 -0.42 -19.33 22.34
CA SER A 76 -1.51 -19.38 23.33
C SER A 76 -2.81 -19.75 22.61
N SER A 77 -3.61 -20.66 23.19
CA SER A 77 -4.90 -21.03 22.60
C SER A 77 -5.80 -19.82 22.31
N SER A 78 -5.68 -18.75 23.10
CA SER A 78 -6.41 -17.49 22.92
C SER A 78 -6.18 -16.84 21.55
N ILE A 79 -4.99 -17.01 20.97
CA ILE A 79 -4.63 -16.42 19.66
C ILE A 79 -5.47 -17.04 18.53
N LEU A 80 -5.82 -18.32 18.66
CA LEU A 80 -6.65 -19.05 17.68
C LEU A 80 -8.16 -18.83 17.88
N HIS A 81 -8.58 -18.05 18.88
CA HIS A 81 -9.99 -17.69 19.07
C HIS A 81 -10.37 -16.54 18.12
N TYR A 82 -10.50 -16.87 16.84
CA TYR A 82 -10.86 -15.92 15.81
C TYR A 82 -12.26 -15.36 16.01
N ARG A 83 -12.42 -14.06 15.75
CA ARG A 83 -13.74 -13.46 15.65
C ARG A 83 -14.42 -13.95 14.38
N ASN A 84 -15.71 -14.21 14.45
CA ASN A 84 -16.52 -14.55 13.28
C ASN A 84 -17.56 -13.47 13.03
N VAL A 85 -17.51 -12.84 11.85
CA VAL A 85 -18.46 -11.81 11.43
C VAL A 85 -18.95 -12.18 10.04
N LEU A 86 -20.25 -12.45 9.93
CA LEU A 86 -20.91 -12.78 8.65
C LEU A 86 -20.23 -13.94 7.89
N GLY A 87 -19.76 -14.97 8.60
CA GLY A 87 -19.10 -16.13 8.00
C GLY A 87 -17.64 -15.92 7.60
N ARG A 88 -17.06 -14.74 7.85
CA ARG A 88 -15.63 -14.44 7.69
C ARG A 88 -14.93 -14.53 9.05
N THR A 89 -13.68 -15.00 9.06
CA THR A 89 -12.85 -15.01 10.29
C THR A 89 -11.91 -13.81 10.33
N TYR A 90 -11.64 -13.33 11.53
CA TYR A 90 -10.74 -12.21 11.81
C TYR A 90 -9.84 -12.56 13.00
N HIS A 91 -8.76 -11.82 13.14
CA HIS A 91 -7.81 -11.98 14.24
C HIS A 91 -8.51 -11.95 15.62
N SER A 92 -7.87 -12.63 16.59
CA SER A 92 -8.34 -12.68 17.97
C SER A 92 -8.10 -11.35 18.68
N ASP A 93 -9.07 -10.90 19.47
CA ASP A 93 -8.95 -9.70 20.34
C ASP A 93 -7.86 -9.83 21.41
N SER A 94 -7.29 -11.03 21.59
CA SER A 94 -6.17 -11.24 22.52
C SER A 94 -4.80 -10.86 21.95
N VAL A 95 -4.71 -10.58 20.63
CA VAL A 95 -3.44 -10.30 19.95
C VAL A 95 -3.15 -8.80 19.87
N THR A 96 -4.17 -7.97 19.68
CA THR A 96 -4.02 -6.53 19.47
C THR A 96 -4.99 -5.74 20.34
N ASP A 97 -4.62 -4.51 20.71
CA ASP A 97 -5.51 -3.61 21.47
C ASP A 97 -6.64 -3.00 20.62
N THR A 98 -6.58 -3.21 19.30
CA THR A 98 -7.52 -2.66 18.32
C THR A 98 -8.03 -3.72 17.36
N GLU A 99 -9.27 -3.57 16.92
CA GLU A 99 -9.85 -4.45 15.91
C GLU A 99 -9.22 -4.20 14.52
N TYR A 100 -8.44 -5.16 14.03
CA TYR A 100 -8.09 -5.28 12.62
C TYR A 100 -9.33 -5.58 11.77
N TRP A 101 -9.42 -4.92 10.61
CA TRP A 101 -10.61 -4.95 9.75
C TRP A 101 -10.52 -6.00 8.63
N GLY A 102 -9.33 -6.52 8.34
CA GLY A 102 -9.10 -7.51 7.29
C GLY A 102 -9.43 -8.93 7.77
N PRO A 103 -10.15 -9.74 6.98
CA PRO A 103 -10.38 -11.14 7.29
C PRO A 103 -9.10 -11.98 7.15
N ASN A 104 -9.04 -13.12 7.83
CA ASN A 104 -7.89 -14.05 7.83
C ASN A 104 -8.29 -15.49 7.45
N ASP A 105 -9.44 -15.65 6.80
CA ASP A 105 -9.92 -16.93 6.28
C ASP A 105 -9.25 -17.32 4.95
N ALA A 106 -9.45 -18.57 4.51
CA ALA A 106 -8.90 -19.11 3.28
C ALA A 106 -9.16 -18.23 2.05
N LYS A 107 -10.33 -17.59 1.96
CA LYS A 107 -10.67 -16.68 0.84
C LYS A 107 -9.84 -15.40 0.88
N ALA A 108 -9.55 -14.87 2.06
CA ALA A 108 -8.65 -13.73 2.22
C ALA A 108 -7.21 -14.11 1.87
N ASN A 109 -6.77 -15.28 2.32
CA ASN A 109 -5.42 -15.79 2.06
C ASN A 109 -5.20 -16.03 0.55
N GLU A 110 -6.17 -16.62 -0.16
CA GLU A 110 -6.10 -16.78 -1.61
C GLU A 110 -5.97 -15.44 -2.35
N LEU A 111 -6.67 -14.40 -1.88
CA LEU A 111 -6.51 -13.05 -2.44
C LEU A 111 -5.09 -12.51 -2.22
N LEU A 112 -4.52 -12.69 -1.03
CA LEU A 112 -3.14 -12.28 -0.74
C LEU A 112 -2.14 -13.00 -1.66
N ASP A 113 -2.35 -14.30 -1.90
CA ASP A 113 -1.49 -15.10 -2.78
C ASP A 113 -1.57 -14.66 -4.25
N ILE A 114 -2.77 -14.38 -4.75
CA ILE A 114 -2.98 -13.81 -6.10
C ILE A 114 -2.29 -12.45 -6.21
N MET A 115 -2.47 -11.60 -5.21
CA MET A 115 -1.87 -10.26 -5.20
C MET A 115 -0.33 -10.34 -5.16
N HIS A 116 0.23 -11.27 -4.38
CA HIS A 116 1.67 -11.52 -4.37
C HIS A 116 2.18 -11.91 -5.76
N ALA A 117 1.54 -12.89 -6.41
CA ALA A 117 1.90 -13.31 -7.77
C ALA A 117 1.78 -12.15 -8.78
N ALA A 118 0.75 -11.30 -8.65
CA ALA A 118 0.57 -10.11 -9.48
C ALA A 118 1.73 -9.11 -9.32
N MET A 119 2.21 -8.88 -8.09
CA MET A 119 3.35 -8.00 -7.85
C MET A 119 4.66 -8.56 -8.39
N VAL A 120 4.90 -9.86 -8.23
CA VAL A 120 6.08 -10.52 -8.80
C VAL A 120 6.07 -10.38 -10.33
N MET A 121 4.91 -10.55 -10.97
CA MET A 121 4.77 -10.31 -12.42
C MET A 121 5.00 -8.85 -12.81
N LEU A 122 4.48 -7.90 -12.03
CA LEU A 122 4.69 -6.46 -12.25
C LEU A 122 6.18 -6.07 -12.21
N PHE A 123 6.96 -6.74 -11.35
CA PHE A 123 8.39 -6.50 -11.20
C PHE A 123 9.28 -7.46 -12.01
N ASP A 124 8.76 -7.99 -13.12
CA ASP A 124 9.50 -8.88 -14.03
C ASP A 124 10.15 -10.09 -13.34
N GLY A 125 9.45 -10.65 -12.34
CA GLY A 125 9.90 -11.81 -11.57
C GLY A 125 10.76 -11.47 -10.35
N LYS A 126 10.94 -10.19 -10.00
CA LYS A 126 11.72 -9.77 -8.82
C LYS A 126 10.84 -9.60 -7.58
N LEU A 127 11.40 -9.92 -6.41
CA LEU A 127 10.75 -9.74 -5.11
C LEU A 127 10.94 -8.33 -4.53
N TYR A 128 11.97 -7.61 -4.95
CA TYR A 128 12.32 -6.26 -4.49
C TYR A 128 13.00 -5.45 -5.60
N THR A 129 13.06 -4.14 -5.42
CA THR A 129 13.70 -3.19 -6.36
C THR A 129 14.89 -2.44 -5.77
N SER A 130 15.03 -2.49 -4.45
CA SER A 130 16.11 -1.87 -3.69
C SER A 130 17.49 -2.37 -4.14
N PRO A 131 18.51 -1.51 -4.18
CA PRO A 131 19.85 -1.87 -4.67
C PRO A 131 20.65 -2.63 -3.59
N LEU A 132 20.15 -3.80 -3.20
CA LEU A 132 20.78 -4.68 -2.23
C LEU A 132 22.03 -5.35 -2.84
N ASP A 133 23.07 -5.53 -2.03
CA ASP A 133 24.15 -6.47 -2.35
C ASP A 133 23.77 -7.84 -1.81
N GLU A 134 23.24 -8.71 -2.67
CA GLU A 134 22.77 -10.07 -2.34
C GLU A 134 23.79 -10.91 -1.54
N LYS A 135 25.08 -10.59 -1.65
CA LYS A 135 26.15 -11.31 -0.94
C LYS A 135 26.32 -10.88 0.51
N GLU A 136 25.82 -9.70 0.86
CA GLU A 136 26.01 -9.05 2.17
C GLU A 136 24.71 -9.06 2.99
N ILE A 137 23.59 -9.58 2.45
CA ILE A 137 22.33 -9.69 3.18
C ILE A 137 22.40 -10.89 4.14
N GLU A 138 22.47 -10.62 5.44
CA GLU A 138 22.49 -11.65 6.47
C GLU A 138 21.16 -11.77 7.20
N ASN A 139 20.42 -10.67 7.36
CA ASN A 139 19.14 -10.65 8.07
C ASN A 139 18.12 -9.76 7.35
N ALA A 140 16.95 -10.32 7.06
CA ALA A 140 15.83 -9.59 6.47
C ALA A 140 14.55 -9.78 7.29
N ILE A 141 13.66 -8.79 7.26
CA ILE A 141 12.35 -8.87 7.89
C ILE A 141 11.23 -8.40 6.96
N ASP A 142 10.14 -9.15 6.93
CA ASP A 142 8.89 -8.82 6.24
C ASP A 142 7.81 -8.45 7.27
N ILE A 143 7.40 -7.18 7.28
CA ILE A 143 6.44 -6.64 8.26
C ILE A 143 5.02 -6.70 7.67
N GLY A 144 4.12 -7.40 8.37
CA GLY A 144 2.78 -7.68 7.87
C GLY A 144 2.81 -8.72 6.75
N THR A 145 3.51 -9.84 7.00
CA THR A 145 3.85 -10.84 5.99
C THR A 145 2.63 -11.57 5.41
N GLY A 146 1.46 -11.50 6.05
CA GLY A 146 0.24 -12.14 5.58
C GLY A 146 0.42 -13.65 5.50
N THR A 147 0.25 -14.26 4.32
CA THR A 147 0.45 -15.70 4.12
C THR A 147 1.92 -16.12 4.20
N GLY A 148 2.85 -15.17 4.17
CA GLY A 148 4.29 -15.44 4.28
C GLY A 148 5.00 -15.69 2.96
N LEU A 149 4.30 -15.66 1.83
CA LEU A 149 4.88 -16.03 0.53
C LEU A 149 6.11 -15.20 0.16
N TRP A 150 6.07 -13.88 0.40
CA TRP A 150 7.23 -13.03 0.10
C TRP A 150 8.45 -13.43 0.94
N ALA A 151 8.28 -13.67 2.24
CA ALA A 151 9.37 -14.08 3.12
C ALA A 151 9.93 -15.45 2.74
N ILE A 152 9.07 -16.39 2.32
CA ILE A 152 9.46 -17.72 1.86
C ILE A 152 10.27 -17.62 0.57
N ASP A 153 9.75 -16.93 -0.44
CA ASP A 153 10.43 -16.78 -1.73
C ASP A 153 11.75 -16.04 -1.57
N PHE A 154 11.79 -15.00 -0.72
CA PHE A 154 13.02 -14.26 -0.44
C PHE A 154 14.07 -15.14 0.26
N ALA A 155 13.64 -16.02 1.19
CA ALA A 155 14.51 -16.96 1.87
C ALA A 155 15.08 -18.03 0.92
N ASP A 156 14.28 -18.52 -0.03
CA ASP A 156 14.73 -19.47 -1.06
C ASP A 156 15.76 -18.83 -2.02
N ASP A 157 15.56 -17.56 -2.40
CA ASP A 157 16.51 -16.82 -3.23
C ASP A 157 17.81 -16.46 -2.48
N HIS A 158 17.74 -16.31 -1.15
CA HIS A 158 18.85 -15.90 -0.29
C HIS A 158 19.15 -16.93 0.82
N PRO A 159 19.74 -18.09 0.49
CA PRO A 159 19.93 -19.20 1.45
C PRO A 159 20.88 -18.89 2.61
N ASN A 160 21.64 -17.79 2.54
CA ASN A 160 22.52 -17.33 3.62
C ASN A 160 21.90 -16.20 4.46
N CYS A 161 20.70 -15.73 4.11
CA CYS A 161 19.97 -14.70 4.84
C CYS A 161 19.00 -15.36 5.82
N ASN A 162 19.00 -14.90 7.08
CA ASN A 162 17.96 -15.20 8.05
C ASN A 162 16.74 -14.28 7.81
N VAL A 163 15.62 -14.86 7.42
CA VAL A 163 14.40 -14.13 7.05
C VAL A 163 13.34 -14.30 8.13
N ILE A 164 12.85 -13.18 8.66
CA ILE A 164 11.78 -13.15 9.65
C ILE A 164 10.53 -12.57 8.99
N GLY A 165 9.39 -13.26 9.05
CA GLY A 165 8.11 -12.66 8.71
C GLY A 165 7.29 -12.40 9.97
N THR A 166 6.63 -11.24 10.05
CA THR A 166 5.79 -10.87 11.20
C THR A 166 4.35 -10.60 10.78
N ASP A 167 3.39 -11.15 11.52
CA ASP A 167 1.96 -10.84 11.35
C ASP A 167 1.22 -11.02 12.68
N ILE A 168 0.04 -10.43 12.82
CA ILE A 168 -0.83 -10.64 13.99
C ILE A 168 -1.64 -11.94 13.86
N SER A 169 -1.82 -12.45 12.65
CA SER A 169 -2.57 -13.67 12.37
C SER A 169 -1.63 -14.85 12.11
N PRO A 170 -1.77 -15.98 12.81
CA PRO A 170 -1.01 -17.19 12.53
C PRO A 170 -1.62 -17.95 11.35
N ILE A 171 -1.47 -17.40 10.15
CA ILE A 171 -2.01 -17.95 8.88
C ILE A 171 -0.92 -18.47 7.93
N GLN A 172 0.33 -18.47 8.38
CA GLN A 172 1.49 -18.86 7.59
C GLN A 172 1.63 -20.40 7.55
N PRO A 173 2.24 -20.96 6.49
CA PRO A 173 2.47 -22.40 6.41
C PRO A 173 3.42 -22.90 7.50
N THR A 174 3.28 -24.18 7.84
CA THR A 174 4.15 -24.82 8.85
C THR A 174 5.48 -25.31 8.29
N TRP A 175 5.54 -25.57 6.98
CA TRP A 175 6.76 -25.97 6.30
C TRP A 175 7.46 -24.75 5.71
N LEU A 176 8.64 -24.43 6.24
CA LEU A 176 9.41 -23.25 5.86
C LEU A 176 10.79 -23.63 5.33
N PRO A 177 11.41 -22.78 4.49
CA PRO A 177 12.84 -22.82 4.26
C PRO A 177 13.60 -22.81 5.60
N PRO A 178 14.76 -23.48 5.70
CA PRO A 178 15.49 -23.63 6.97
C PRO A 178 16.01 -22.29 7.54
N ASN A 179 16.03 -21.24 6.72
CA ASN A 179 16.46 -19.90 7.02
C ASN A 179 15.30 -18.89 7.14
N ALA A 180 14.04 -19.36 7.18
CA ALA A 180 12.86 -18.53 7.39
C ALA A 180 12.15 -18.88 8.71
N CYS A 181 11.66 -17.87 9.42
CA CYS A 181 10.78 -18.05 10.56
C CYS A 181 9.64 -17.01 10.59
N PHE A 182 8.54 -17.38 11.24
CA PHE A 182 7.39 -16.50 11.42
C PHE A 182 7.14 -16.21 12.90
N GLU A 183 6.87 -14.94 13.20
CA GLU A 183 6.59 -14.46 14.54
C GLU A 183 5.24 -13.76 14.59
N ILE A 184 4.43 -14.09 15.60
CA ILE A 184 3.18 -13.37 15.84
C ILE A 184 3.54 -12.05 16.52
N ASN A 185 3.44 -10.94 15.79
CA ASN A 185 3.88 -9.64 16.26
C ASN A 185 3.00 -8.51 15.70
N ASP A 186 2.67 -7.54 16.55
CA ASP A 186 1.95 -6.33 16.18
C ASP A 186 2.96 -5.22 15.87
N ALA A 187 3.08 -4.89 14.57
CA ALA A 187 4.01 -3.88 14.06
C ALA A 187 3.79 -2.47 14.65
N THR A 188 2.65 -2.20 15.29
CA THR A 188 2.36 -0.92 15.96
C THR A 188 2.99 -0.80 17.35
N LYS A 189 3.58 -1.88 17.87
CA LYS A 189 4.28 -1.91 19.16
C LYS A 189 5.77 -1.63 18.99
N GLU A 190 6.45 -1.46 20.11
CA GLU A 190 7.92 -1.43 20.13
C GLU A 190 8.47 -2.77 19.64
N TRP A 191 9.41 -2.72 18.71
CA TRP A 191 9.99 -3.92 18.11
C TRP A 191 11.02 -4.53 19.06
N THR A 192 10.93 -5.84 19.26
CA THR A 192 11.82 -6.58 20.18
C THR A 192 13.21 -6.85 19.61
N TYR A 193 13.52 -6.31 18.42
CA TYR A 193 14.79 -6.51 17.73
C TYR A 193 15.85 -5.50 18.20
N GLN A 194 17.11 -5.91 18.08
CA GLN A 194 18.25 -5.07 18.42
C GLN A 194 18.41 -3.92 17.42
N GLU A 195 19.05 -2.83 17.87
CA GLU A 195 19.44 -1.76 16.95
C GLU A 195 20.43 -2.28 15.89
N ASN A 196 20.34 -1.78 14.66
CA ASN A 196 21.24 -2.14 13.56
C ASN A 196 21.33 -3.66 13.31
N TYR A 197 20.20 -4.33 13.22
CA TYR A 197 20.12 -5.79 13.06
C TYR A 197 19.80 -6.22 11.62
N PHE A 198 18.85 -5.58 10.96
CA PHE A 198 18.38 -5.98 9.63
C PHE A 198 19.15 -5.28 8.51
N ASP A 199 19.59 -6.06 7.52
CA ASP A 199 20.15 -5.56 6.26
C ASP A 199 19.03 -5.08 5.32
N PHE A 200 17.86 -5.71 5.41
CA PHE A 200 16.69 -5.37 4.61
C PHE A 200 15.39 -5.45 5.41
N ILE A 201 14.54 -4.43 5.29
CA ILE A 201 13.21 -4.37 5.87
C ILE A 201 12.21 -4.21 4.71
N HIS A 202 11.30 -5.16 4.57
CA HIS A 202 10.25 -5.13 3.58
C HIS A 202 8.90 -4.86 4.25
N ILE A 203 8.09 -4.00 3.62
CA ILE A 203 6.73 -3.67 4.04
C ILE A 203 5.83 -3.67 2.82
N ARG A 204 4.69 -4.37 2.88
CA ARG A 204 3.70 -4.30 1.80
C ARG A 204 2.27 -4.31 2.31
N TRP A 205 1.44 -3.41 1.77
CA TRP A 205 0.00 -3.29 2.06
C TRP A 205 -0.36 -3.13 3.53
N LEU A 206 0.25 -2.13 4.18
CA LEU A 206 -0.10 -1.71 5.54
C LEU A 206 -1.00 -0.46 5.58
N THR A 207 -1.40 0.06 4.41
CA THR A 207 -2.48 1.06 4.30
C THR A 207 -3.74 0.59 5.03
N GLY A 208 -4.29 1.48 5.86
CA GLY A 208 -5.46 1.16 6.67
C GLY A 208 -5.17 0.28 7.88
N VAL A 209 -3.91 -0.04 8.17
CA VAL A 209 -3.50 -0.85 9.33
C VAL A 209 -2.79 0.01 10.36
N ILE A 210 -1.87 0.85 9.91
CA ILE A 210 -0.99 1.64 10.79
C ILE A 210 -1.61 3.02 11.05
N LYS A 211 -1.69 3.37 12.34
CA LYS A 211 -2.19 4.66 12.80
C LYS A 211 -1.09 5.69 12.99
N ASP A 212 0.06 5.26 13.53
CA ASP A 212 1.23 6.09 13.77
C ASP A 212 2.40 5.58 12.92
N TRP A 213 2.41 6.00 11.66
CA TRP A 213 3.46 5.65 10.70
C TRP A 213 4.84 6.17 11.12
N ASP A 214 4.91 7.34 11.74
CA ASP A 214 6.19 7.89 12.22
C ASP A 214 6.83 6.96 13.26
N SER A 215 6.04 6.36 14.16
CA SER A 215 6.53 5.39 15.12
C SER A 215 7.00 4.08 14.45
N LEU A 216 6.27 3.57 13.46
CA LEU A 216 6.69 2.40 12.68
C LEU A 216 8.04 2.67 11.99
N TYR A 217 8.19 3.80 11.29
CA TYR A 217 9.43 4.13 10.59
C TYR A 217 10.60 4.38 11.54
N LYS A 218 10.36 4.90 12.75
CA LYS A 218 11.41 5.02 13.78
C LYS A 218 11.93 3.66 14.22
N GLU A 219 11.05 2.71 14.45
CA GLU A 219 11.45 1.34 14.80
C GLU A 219 12.19 0.66 13.65
N ALA A 220 11.69 0.84 12.42
CA ALA A 220 12.38 0.36 11.22
C ALA A 220 13.78 0.97 11.09
N TYR A 221 13.93 2.29 11.25
CA TYR A 221 15.22 2.96 11.19
C TYR A 221 16.17 2.52 12.30
N ARG A 222 15.68 2.35 13.53
CA ARG A 222 16.45 1.86 14.67
C ARG A 222 16.99 0.45 14.40
N CYS A 223 16.16 -0.43 13.85
CA CYS A 223 16.52 -1.83 13.61
C CYS A 223 17.29 -2.04 12.29
N CYS A 224 17.22 -1.11 11.35
CA CYS A 224 17.97 -1.16 10.10
C CYS A 224 19.47 -0.90 10.34
N LYS A 225 20.34 -1.74 9.78
CA LYS A 225 21.78 -1.54 9.82
C LYS A 225 22.19 -0.26 9.07
N PRO A 226 23.30 0.40 9.45
CA PRO A 226 23.87 1.46 8.63
C PRO A 226 24.26 0.89 7.26
N GLY A 227 23.65 1.42 6.20
CA GLY A 227 23.82 0.92 4.83
C GLY A 227 22.78 -0.12 4.39
N GLY A 228 21.91 -0.57 5.29
CA GLY A 228 20.74 -1.38 4.97
C GLY A 228 19.63 -0.57 4.30
N TRP A 229 18.61 -1.29 3.82
CA TRP A 229 17.49 -0.71 3.10
C TRP A 229 16.14 -1.01 3.75
N ILE A 230 15.20 -0.10 3.54
CA ILE A 230 13.78 -0.34 3.72
C ILE A 230 13.11 -0.19 2.37
N GLU A 231 12.26 -1.14 2.02
CA GLU A 231 11.38 -1.06 0.86
C GLU A 231 9.93 -1.17 1.31
N GLN A 232 9.11 -0.21 0.85
CA GLN A 232 7.68 -0.21 1.10
C GLN A 232 6.92 -0.13 -0.21
N LEU A 233 5.99 -1.05 -0.40
CA LEU A 233 5.03 -1.03 -1.50
C LEU A 233 3.61 -0.89 -0.94
N ASP A 234 2.93 0.19 -1.30
CA ASP A 234 1.57 0.42 -0.84
C ASP A 234 0.74 1.21 -1.87
N CYS A 235 -0.58 1.24 -1.66
CA CYS A 235 -1.51 1.95 -2.52
C CYS A 235 -2.58 2.67 -1.70
N ASP A 236 -3.12 3.75 -2.26
CA ASP A 236 -4.31 4.38 -1.69
C ASP A 236 -5.53 3.46 -1.84
N ALA A 237 -6.51 3.60 -0.96
CA ALA A 237 -7.79 2.92 -1.11
C ALA A 237 -8.63 3.46 -2.30
N GLU A 238 -8.21 4.55 -2.93
CA GLU A 238 -8.90 5.12 -4.08
C GLU A 238 -8.48 4.44 -5.38
N ASN A 239 -9.46 3.89 -6.10
CA ASN A 239 -9.23 3.35 -7.45
C ASN A 239 -9.12 4.50 -8.44
N LEU A 240 -8.05 4.53 -9.23
CA LEU A 240 -7.88 5.47 -10.33
C LEU A 240 -8.39 4.85 -11.62
N CYS A 241 -9.18 5.59 -12.40
CA CYS A 241 -9.71 5.15 -13.68
C CYS A 241 -9.54 6.24 -14.73
N PHE A 242 -8.51 6.13 -15.57
CA PHE A 242 -8.15 7.18 -16.54
C PHE A 242 -8.91 7.10 -17.86
N ASP A 243 -9.53 5.95 -18.17
CA ASP A 243 -10.29 5.74 -19.40
C ASP A 243 -11.79 6.05 -19.27
N GLY A 244 -12.24 6.48 -18.08
CA GLY A 244 -13.62 6.85 -17.78
C GLY A 244 -14.59 5.65 -17.76
N THR A 245 -14.09 4.42 -17.69
CA THR A 245 -14.93 3.21 -17.69
C THR A 245 -15.53 2.87 -16.33
N MET A 246 -15.19 3.60 -15.27
CA MET A 246 -15.69 3.41 -13.91
C MET A 246 -16.84 4.39 -13.61
N PRO A 247 -18.12 3.95 -13.62
CA PRO A 247 -19.25 4.78 -13.25
C PRO A 247 -19.19 5.17 -11.77
N ASN A 248 -19.64 6.38 -11.42
CA ASN A 248 -19.61 6.91 -10.05
C ASN A 248 -20.43 6.09 -9.03
N ASP A 249 -21.44 5.36 -9.49
CA ASP A 249 -22.29 4.48 -8.68
C ASP A 249 -21.81 3.02 -8.65
N SER A 250 -20.70 2.71 -9.31
CA SER A 250 -20.07 1.39 -9.24
C SER A 250 -19.43 1.15 -7.87
N ALA A 251 -19.31 -0.12 -7.47
CA ALA A 251 -18.62 -0.50 -6.24
C ALA A 251 -17.16 0.03 -6.20
N MET A 252 -16.47 0.00 -7.34
CA MET A 252 -15.09 0.46 -7.47
C MET A 252 -14.95 1.98 -7.22
N ALA A 253 -15.88 2.79 -7.75
CA ALA A 253 -15.90 4.23 -7.51
C ALA A 253 -16.27 4.59 -6.08
N GLN A 254 -17.11 3.79 -5.43
CA GLN A 254 -17.58 4.01 -4.06
C GLN A 254 -16.54 3.58 -3.02
N TRP A 255 -15.64 2.65 -3.36
CA TRP A 255 -14.65 2.06 -2.46
C TRP A 255 -13.76 3.11 -1.76
N GLY A 256 -13.07 3.95 -2.53
CA GLY A 256 -12.19 4.99 -1.98
C GLY A 256 -12.92 5.95 -1.02
N PRO A 257 -14.05 6.57 -1.44
CA PRO A 257 -14.87 7.40 -0.57
C PRO A 257 -15.33 6.72 0.73
N ILE A 258 -15.69 5.43 0.69
CA ILE A 258 -16.06 4.66 1.89
C ILE A 258 -14.87 4.59 2.85
N TRP A 259 -13.69 4.20 2.35
CA TRP A 259 -12.49 4.05 3.19
C TRP A 259 -11.95 5.38 3.71
N LYS A 260 -12.10 6.47 2.95
CA LYS A 260 -11.81 7.84 3.44
C LYS A 260 -12.67 8.16 4.67
N GLU A 261 -13.96 7.81 4.67
CA GLU A 261 -14.83 8.03 5.84
C GLU A 261 -14.52 7.08 7.00
N VAL A 262 -14.10 5.84 6.72
CA VAL A 262 -13.60 4.91 7.75
C VAL A 262 -12.34 5.49 8.41
N GLY A 263 -11.37 5.96 7.62
CA GLY A 263 -10.16 6.59 8.12
C GLY A 263 -10.46 7.81 9.01
N ARG A 264 -11.41 8.66 8.59
CA ARG A 264 -11.86 9.81 9.39
C ARG A 264 -12.42 9.41 10.76
N LYS A 265 -13.09 8.27 10.88
CA LYS A 265 -13.70 7.79 12.13
C LYS A 265 -12.74 7.02 13.03
N THR A 266 -11.81 6.27 12.45
CA THR A 266 -10.89 5.37 13.16
C THR A 266 -9.54 6.03 13.47
N GLY A 267 -9.16 7.02 12.64
CA GLY A 267 -7.83 7.61 12.59
C GLY A 267 -6.81 6.78 11.82
N LEU A 268 -7.24 5.72 11.14
CA LEU A 268 -6.38 4.95 10.22
C LEU A 268 -6.21 5.71 8.91
N GLU A 269 -5.03 5.62 8.31
CA GLU A 269 -4.73 6.29 7.05
C GLU A 269 -4.94 5.35 5.86
N PHE A 270 -5.78 5.75 4.91
CA PHE A 270 -6.13 4.97 3.70
C PHE A 270 -5.61 5.62 2.41
N ASN A 271 -4.74 6.62 2.54
CA ASN A 271 -4.30 7.49 1.46
C ASN A 271 -2.81 7.83 1.58
N VAL A 272 -2.00 6.83 1.97
CA VAL A 272 -0.58 6.97 2.31
C VAL A 272 0.29 7.44 1.15
N VAL A 273 -0.12 7.18 -0.09
CA VAL A 273 0.57 7.62 -1.31
C VAL A 273 0.24 9.08 -1.56
N SER A 274 -1.04 9.44 -1.69
CA SER A 274 -1.44 10.82 -1.98
C SER A 274 -1.14 11.82 -0.86
N SER A 275 -1.08 11.38 0.40
CA SER A 275 -0.63 12.21 1.52
C SER A 275 0.89 12.36 1.61
N ASN A 276 1.63 11.58 0.81
CA ASN A 276 3.07 11.41 0.86
C ASN A 276 3.56 10.96 2.26
N THR A 277 2.79 10.10 2.95
CA THR A 277 3.15 9.59 4.28
C THR A 277 4.41 8.74 4.22
N MET A 278 4.58 7.93 3.18
CA MET A 278 5.74 7.03 3.04
C MET A 278 7.05 7.82 2.95
N GLU A 279 7.21 8.70 1.94
CA GLU A 279 8.45 9.45 1.75
C GLU A 279 8.78 10.36 2.94
N LYS A 280 7.76 11.06 3.48
CA LYS A 280 7.93 11.95 4.63
C LYS A 280 8.33 11.18 5.88
N GLY A 281 7.65 10.07 6.15
CA GLY A 281 7.89 9.25 7.33
C GLY A 281 9.29 8.63 7.31
N LEU A 282 9.70 8.05 6.18
CA LEU A 282 11.06 7.54 5.97
C LEU A 282 12.11 8.64 6.20
N LYS A 283 11.91 9.82 5.62
CA LYS A 283 12.81 10.96 5.80
C LYS A 283 12.89 11.44 7.24
N ASN A 284 11.75 11.52 7.94
CA ASN A 284 11.68 11.96 9.33
C ASN A 284 12.34 10.96 10.28
N ALA A 285 12.27 9.66 9.99
CA ALA A 285 12.93 8.63 10.77
C ALA A 285 14.46 8.67 10.63
N GLY A 286 14.97 9.15 9.49
CA GLY A 286 16.39 9.34 9.25
C GLY A 286 16.92 8.63 8.00
N PHE A 287 16.08 7.92 7.26
CA PHE A 287 16.48 7.30 6.00
C PHE A 287 16.90 8.36 4.98
N THR A 288 17.85 7.98 4.12
CA THR A 288 18.39 8.82 3.06
C THR A 288 18.33 8.05 1.74
N ASN A 289 18.63 8.72 0.61
CA ASN A 289 18.54 8.13 -0.73
C ASN A 289 17.16 7.55 -1.05
N ILE A 290 16.09 8.25 -0.63
CA ILE A 290 14.72 7.83 -0.85
C ILE A 290 14.39 7.92 -2.34
N ILE A 291 13.96 6.79 -2.92
CA ILE A 291 13.51 6.65 -4.30
C ILE A 291 12.02 6.30 -4.24
N SER A 292 11.21 6.98 -5.05
CA SER A 292 9.78 6.71 -5.18
C SER A 292 9.47 6.42 -6.64
N GLU A 293 8.73 5.36 -6.89
CA GLU A 293 8.28 4.95 -8.21
C GLU A 293 6.78 4.64 -8.15
N ASP A 294 6.02 5.20 -9.10
CA ASP A 294 4.58 4.98 -9.19
C ASP A 294 4.29 3.91 -10.23
N TYR A 295 3.53 2.89 -9.83
CA TYR A 295 3.07 1.81 -10.69
C TYR A 295 1.56 1.94 -10.91
N TYR A 296 1.14 2.12 -12.15
CA TYR A 296 -0.27 2.14 -12.53
C TYR A 296 -0.64 0.79 -13.13
N VAL A 297 -1.58 0.09 -12.48
CA VAL A 297 -2.01 -1.27 -12.80
C VAL A 297 -3.45 -1.26 -13.29
#